data_AF-A0A0J9CB19-F1
#
_entry.id   AF-A0A0J9CB19-F1
#
_cell.length_a   1.000
_cell.length_b   1.000
_cell.length_c   1.000
_cell.angle_alpha   90.00
_cell.angle_beta   90.00
_cell.angle_gamma   90.00
#
_symmetry.space_group_name_H-M   'P 1'
#
loop_
_entity.id
_entity.type
_entity.pdbx_description
1 polymer ?
#
loop_
_entity_poly.entity_id
_entity_poly.type
_entity_poly.pdbx_seq_one_letter_code
_entity_poly.pdbx_strand_id
1 'polypeptide(L)'
;MDKRNSTGLKEEYQDHTPVQGAAATVEPVNKKRLRLIVADVLPSGKENAVSAEALCSRLGLETVRELQKEIARERAAGAVIIFACQEDGGYFLPGNVREVRAFIKTLESRGKNTLMALKSARELLRQWGTSAEMEIDEWKET
;
A
#
# COMPACT_ATOMS: atom_id res chain seq x y z
N MET A 1 -68.65 21.32 18.87
CA MET A 1 -67.66 22.42 18.79
C MET A 1 -66.32 21.73 18.54
N ASP A 2 -65.86 21.59 17.30
CA ASP A 2 -65.10 22.60 16.54
C ASP A 2 -63.97 23.21 17.43
N LYS A 3 -62.66 23.17 17.12
CA LYS A 3 -62.00 23.06 15.81
C LYS A 3 -60.46 23.02 15.94
N ARG A 4 -59.82 22.42 14.91
CA ARG A 4 -58.52 22.78 14.24
C ARG A 4 -57.21 22.48 14.99
N ASN A 5 -56.36 21.51 14.57
CA ASN A 5 -55.54 21.35 13.34
C ASN A 5 -54.45 22.40 13.12
N SER A 6 -53.19 21.95 13.20
CA SER A 6 -52.01 22.54 12.56
C SER A 6 -51.40 21.53 11.57
N THR A 7 -51.53 21.84 10.27
CA THR A 7 -50.51 21.76 9.19
C THR A 7 -49.57 20.54 9.21
N GLY A 8 -49.65 19.54 8.32
CA GLY A 8 -49.56 19.62 6.84
C GLY A 8 -48.08 19.75 6.43
N LEU A 9 -47.44 18.96 5.56
CA LEU A 9 -47.88 18.08 4.48
C LEU A 9 -46.76 17.06 4.17
N LYS A 10 -47.16 15.84 3.81
CA LYS A 10 -46.38 14.87 3.04
C LYS A 10 -46.84 15.01 1.58
N GLU A 11 -45.92 14.95 0.63
CA GLU A 11 -46.20 14.70 -0.80
C GLU A 11 -44.89 14.14 -1.37
N GLU A 12 -44.74 12.82 -1.46
CA GLU A 12 -45.25 11.90 -2.50
C GLU A 12 -44.49 12.03 -3.83
N TYR A 13 -43.75 10.95 -4.11
CA TYR A 13 -43.04 10.61 -5.32
C TYR A 13 -44.00 10.42 -6.50
N GLN A 14 -43.66 10.93 -7.68
CA GLN A 14 -44.24 10.50 -8.94
C GLN A 14 -43.17 10.13 -9.96
N ASP A 15 -43.20 8.86 -10.35
CA ASP A 15 -42.37 8.23 -11.38
C ASP A 15 -42.61 8.84 -12.76
N HIS A 16 -41.51 9.19 -13.43
CA HIS A 16 -41.49 9.38 -14.88
C HIS A 16 -40.14 8.94 -15.45
N THR A 17 -40.12 7.78 -16.08
CA THR A 17 -39.29 7.52 -17.26
C THR A 17 -40.16 7.89 -18.47
N PRO A 18 -39.64 8.46 -19.59
CA PRO A 18 -38.62 7.78 -20.40
C PRO A 18 -37.67 8.69 -21.22
N VAL A 19 -36.69 8.05 -21.87
CA VAL A 19 -36.27 8.19 -23.29
C VAL A 19 -34.74 8.11 -23.44
N GLN A 20 -34.37 7.19 -24.33
CA GLN A 20 -33.02 6.78 -24.73
C GLN A 20 -32.22 7.94 -25.33
N GLY A 21 -30.97 8.08 -24.90
CA GLY A 21 -29.99 9.00 -25.49
C GLY A 21 -28.58 8.47 -25.30
N ALA A 22 -27.98 7.97 -26.38
CA ALA A 22 -26.58 7.66 -26.63
C ALA A 22 -25.69 7.31 -25.42
N ALA A 23 -25.31 6.03 -25.35
CA ALA A 23 -24.15 5.58 -24.60
C ALA A 23 -22.94 6.45 -25.00
N ALA A 24 -22.52 7.33 -24.10
CA ALA A 24 -21.17 7.89 -24.16
C ALA A 24 -20.22 6.73 -23.89
N THR A 25 -19.79 6.07 -24.97
CA THR A 25 -18.57 5.26 -24.98
C THR A 25 -17.43 6.22 -24.65
N VAL A 26 -17.20 6.42 -23.35
CA VAL A 26 -15.90 6.87 -22.87
C VAL A 26 -14.96 5.70 -23.11
N GLU A 27 -14.42 5.67 -24.34
CA GLU A 27 -13.22 4.92 -24.67
C GLU A 27 -12.23 5.11 -23.50
N PRO A 28 -11.76 4.03 -22.85
CA PRO A 28 -10.83 4.19 -21.74
C PRO A 28 -9.59 4.87 -22.31
N VAL A 29 -9.37 6.11 -21.89
CA VAL A 29 -8.14 6.87 -22.12
C VAL A 29 -6.99 5.89 -21.93
N ASN A 30 -6.21 5.69 -22.99
CA ASN A 30 -5.10 4.77 -23.09
C ASN A 30 -4.00 5.15 -22.08
N LYS A 31 -4.27 4.94 -20.79
CA LYS A 31 -3.25 4.76 -19.78
C LYS A 31 -2.57 3.48 -20.21
N LYS A 32 -1.38 3.58 -20.80
CA LYS A 32 -0.45 2.45 -20.94
C LYS A 32 -0.57 1.63 -19.66
N ARG A 33 -1.27 0.50 -19.72
CA ARG A 33 -1.43 -0.37 -18.57
C ARG A 33 -0.01 -0.77 -18.21
N LEU A 34 0.50 -0.27 -17.09
CA LEU A 34 1.83 -0.66 -16.65
C LEU A 34 1.81 -2.18 -16.56
N ARG A 35 2.71 -2.84 -17.28
CA ARG A 35 2.84 -4.29 -17.17
C ARG A 35 3.38 -4.58 -15.79
N LEU A 36 2.60 -5.30 -14.99
CA LEU A 36 2.95 -5.71 -13.64
C LEU A 36 3.31 -7.20 -13.71
N ILE A 37 4.52 -7.49 -14.21
CA ILE A 37 4.94 -8.85 -14.56
C ILE A 37 4.91 -9.83 -13.39
N VAL A 38 5.10 -9.37 -12.16
CA VAL A 38 5.01 -10.18 -10.94
C VAL A 38 3.56 -10.33 -10.51
N ALA A 39 2.80 -9.24 -10.43
CA ALA A 39 1.38 -9.31 -10.06
C ALA A 39 0.56 -10.16 -11.05
N ASP A 40 0.88 -10.09 -12.35
CA ASP A 40 0.19 -10.83 -13.41
C ASP A 40 0.35 -12.36 -13.27
N VAL A 41 1.38 -12.84 -12.54
CA VAL A 41 1.63 -14.28 -12.35
C VAL A 41 1.24 -14.80 -10.96
N LEU A 42 0.96 -13.91 -10.01
CA LEU A 42 0.68 -14.27 -8.63
C LEU A 42 -0.78 -14.73 -8.43
N PRO A 43 -1.00 -15.86 -7.74
CA PRO A 43 -2.34 -16.25 -7.33
C PRO A 43 -2.83 -15.36 -6.18
N SER A 44 -4.16 -15.35 -5.98
CA SER A 44 -4.80 -14.66 -4.86
C SER A 44 -4.95 -15.58 -3.64
N GLY A 45 -4.86 -15.02 -2.43
CA GLY A 45 -5.01 -15.74 -1.17
C GLY A 45 -3.67 -16.22 -0.60
N LYS A 46 -3.50 -16.09 0.72
CA LYS A 46 -2.27 -16.46 1.43
C LYS A 46 -1.92 -17.94 1.27
N GLU A 47 -2.91 -18.81 1.20
CA GLU A 47 -2.79 -20.25 1.00
C GLU A 47 -2.11 -20.62 -0.33
N ASN A 48 -2.08 -19.69 -1.30
CA ASN A 48 -1.48 -19.89 -2.61
C ASN A 48 -0.12 -19.17 -2.75
N ALA A 49 0.52 -18.80 -1.65
CA ALA A 49 1.79 -18.07 -1.69
C ALA A 49 2.86 -18.80 -2.51
N VAL A 50 3.57 -18.04 -3.35
CA VAL A 50 4.61 -18.55 -4.25
C VAL A 50 5.97 -18.11 -3.72
N SER A 51 6.91 -19.05 -3.59
CA SER A 51 8.27 -18.75 -3.12
C SER A 51 9.01 -17.80 -4.07
N ALA A 52 10.04 -17.13 -3.56
CA ALA A 52 10.86 -16.22 -4.35
C ALA A 52 11.58 -16.97 -5.48
N GLU A 53 12.07 -18.18 -5.19
CA GLU A 53 12.81 -19.05 -6.11
C GLU A 53 11.91 -19.50 -7.26
N ALA A 54 10.65 -19.88 -6.96
CA ALA A 54 9.67 -20.27 -7.97
C ALA A 54 9.30 -19.08 -8.88
N LEU A 55 9.17 -17.87 -8.30
CA LEU A 55 8.92 -16.66 -9.09
C LEU A 55 10.10 -16.29 -9.99
N CYS A 56 11.33 -16.34 -9.47
CA CYS A 56 12.52 -16.10 -10.29
C CYS A 56 12.59 -17.07 -11.47
N SER A 57 12.38 -18.36 -11.22
CA SER A 57 12.37 -19.41 -12.25
C SER A 57 11.27 -19.16 -13.29
N ARG A 58 10.06 -18.77 -12.85
CA ARG A 58 8.92 -18.52 -13.74
C ARG A 58 9.06 -17.25 -14.58
N LEU A 59 9.72 -16.23 -14.04
CA LEU A 59 9.89 -14.91 -14.68
C LEU A 59 11.21 -14.77 -15.43
N GLY A 60 12.11 -15.75 -15.33
CA GLY A 60 13.45 -15.69 -15.93
C GLY A 60 14.35 -14.64 -15.26
N LEU A 61 14.18 -14.41 -13.95
CA LEU A 61 15.03 -13.50 -13.18
C LEU A 61 16.21 -14.28 -12.58
N GLU A 62 17.41 -13.72 -12.66
CA GLU A 62 18.62 -14.41 -12.22
C GLU A 62 18.75 -14.42 -10.69
N THR A 63 18.19 -13.40 -10.03
CA THR A 63 18.34 -13.26 -8.57
C THR A 63 17.05 -12.83 -7.87
N VAL A 64 16.91 -13.24 -6.61
CA VAL A 64 15.85 -12.76 -5.71
C VAL A 64 15.90 -11.23 -5.53
N ARG A 65 17.08 -10.63 -5.65
CA ARG A 65 17.24 -9.16 -5.58
C ARG A 65 16.56 -8.46 -6.75
N GLU A 66 16.61 -9.03 -7.95
CA GLU A 66 15.89 -8.50 -9.11
C GLU A 66 14.38 -8.63 -8.93
N LEU A 67 13.92 -9.78 -8.46
CA LEU A 67 12.51 -9.99 -8.10
C LEU A 67 12.03 -8.93 -7.09
N GLN A 68 12.81 -8.67 -6.04
CA GLN A 68 12.45 -7.68 -5.02
C GLN A 68 12.43 -6.24 -5.58
N LYS A 69 13.34 -5.88 -6.50
CA LYS A 69 13.31 -4.58 -7.19
C LYS A 69 12.05 -4.43 -8.02
N GLU A 70 11.67 -5.48 -8.74
CA GLU A 70 10.47 -5.50 -9.56
C GLU A 70 9.21 -5.39 -8.70
N ILE A 71 9.10 -6.17 -7.63
CA ILE A 71 8.00 -6.07 -6.64
C ILE A 71 7.91 -4.66 -6.06
N ALA A 72 9.05 -4.02 -5.76
CA ALA A 72 9.06 -2.64 -5.26
C ALA A 72 8.52 -1.65 -6.31
N ARG A 73 8.92 -1.82 -7.58
CA ARG A 73 8.40 -1.03 -8.72
C ARG A 73 6.89 -1.20 -8.86
N GLU A 74 6.39 -2.43 -8.83
CA GLU A 74 4.96 -2.71 -8.96
C GLU A 74 4.15 -2.21 -7.78
N ARG A 75 4.66 -2.33 -6.55
CA ARG A 75 4.05 -1.73 -5.35
C ARG A 75 3.98 -0.22 -5.46
N ALA A 76 5.02 0.44 -5.96
CA ALA A 76 5.01 1.88 -6.22
C ALA A 76 4.01 2.28 -7.32
N ALA A 77 3.72 1.36 -8.26
CA ALA A 77 2.67 1.52 -9.27
C ALA A 77 1.27 1.16 -8.75
N GLY A 78 1.12 0.74 -7.49
CA GLY A 78 -0.16 0.44 -6.84
C GLY A 78 -0.50 -1.04 -6.67
N ALA A 79 0.38 -1.98 -7.04
CA ALA A 79 0.14 -3.40 -6.85
C ALA A 79 0.20 -3.81 -5.37
N VAL A 80 -0.84 -4.50 -4.87
CA VAL A 80 -0.91 -5.00 -3.49
C VAL A 80 -0.30 -6.40 -3.40
N ILE A 81 1.00 -6.51 -3.66
CA ILE A 81 1.74 -7.78 -3.51
C ILE A 81 2.11 -7.96 -2.03
N ILE A 82 1.66 -9.05 -1.41
CA ILE A 82 1.90 -9.35 0.02
C ILE A 82 2.97 -10.45 0.14
N PHE A 83 3.79 -10.38 1.19
CA PHE A 83 4.72 -11.45 1.57
C PHE A 83 4.26 -12.11 2.87
N ALA A 84 4.15 -13.45 2.89
CA ALA A 84 3.90 -14.24 4.08
C ALA A 84 5.20 -14.86 4.62
N CYS A 85 5.48 -14.66 5.90
CA CYS A 85 6.73 -15.10 6.57
C CYS A 85 6.53 -16.40 7.37
N GLN A 86 5.95 -17.44 6.75
CA GLN A 86 5.76 -18.77 7.36
C GLN A 86 6.80 -19.77 6.84
N GLU A 87 6.81 -21.02 7.33
CA GLU A 87 7.80 -22.06 6.97
C GLU A 87 7.94 -22.24 5.44
N ASP A 88 6.83 -22.13 4.70
CA ASP A 88 6.79 -22.08 3.22
C ASP A 88 6.41 -20.69 2.71
N GLY A 89 7.06 -19.66 3.25
CA GLY A 89 6.76 -18.26 2.94
C GLY A 89 6.84 -17.90 1.46
N GLY A 90 6.10 -16.86 1.05
CA GLY A 90 6.00 -16.50 -0.35
C GLY A 90 5.20 -15.23 -0.62
N TYR A 91 5.10 -14.89 -1.89
CA TYR A 91 4.35 -13.74 -2.38
C TYR A 91 2.98 -14.16 -2.91
N PHE A 92 1.98 -13.30 -2.74
CA PHE A 92 0.61 -13.52 -3.21
C PHE A 92 -0.13 -12.19 -3.38
N LEU A 93 -1.24 -12.23 -4.12
CA LEU A 93 -2.23 -11.14 -4.15
C LEU A 93 -3.29 -11.36 -3.06
N PRO A 94 -3.85 -10.32 -2.44
CA PRO A 94 -4.89 -10.51 -1.43
C PRO A 94 -6.13 -11.17 -2.03
N GLY A 95 -6.56 -12.28 -1.44
CA GLY A 95 -7.81 -12.96 -1.77
C GLY A 95 -9.01 -12.44 -0.97
N ASN A 96 -8.78 -11.70 0.12
CA ASN A 96 -9.85 -11.19 0.97
C ASN A 96 -9.46 -9.91 1.75
N VAL A 97 -10.47 -9.22 2.30
CA VAL A 97 -10.28 -7.95 3.04
C VAL A 97 -9.45 -8.13 4.31
N ARG A 98 -9.44 -9.32 4.93
CA ARG A 98 -8.65 -9.57 6.15
C ARG A 98 -7.15 -9.53 5.84
N GLU A 99 -6.74 -10.09 4.70
CA GLU A 99 -5.34 -10.05 4.24
C GLU A 99 -4.89 -8.62 3.94
N VAL A 100 -5.72 -7.82 3.28
CA VAL A 100 -5.43 -6.39 3.04
C VAL A 100 -5.26 -5.63 4.35
N ARG A 101 -6.17 -5.81 5.32
CA ARG A 101 -6.07 -5.18 6.64
C ARG A 101 -4.82 -5.61 7.40
N ALA A 102 -4.48 -6.91 7.37
CA ALA A 102 -3.27 -7.42 7.99
C ALA A 102 -2.00 -6.83 7.35
N PHE A 103 -2.01 -6.67 6.03
CA PHE A 103 -0.91 -6.04 5.30
C PHE A 103 -0.74 -4.57 5.67
N ILE A 104 -1.83 -3.79 5.71
CA ILE A 104 -1.80 -2.38 6.16
C ILE A 104 -1.20 -2.28 7.56
N LYS A 105 -1.73 -3.04 8.53
CA LYS A 105 -1.22 -3.06 9.91
C LYS A 105 0.27 -3.40 9.98
N THR A 106 0.74 -4.29 9.12
CA THR A 106 2.15 -4.68 9.03
C THR A 106 3.02 -3.53 8.51
N LEU A 107 2.57 -2.83 7.47
CA LEU A 107 3.28 -1.66 6.92
C LEU A 107 3.28 -0.47 7.88
N GLU A 108 2.17 -0.19 8.56
CA GLU A 108 2.08 0.85 9.59
C GLU A 108 3.06 0.58 10.74
N SER A 109 3.08 -0.66 11.25
CA SER A 109 4.00 -1.08 12.30
C SER A 109 5.47 -0.93 11.86
N ARG A 110 5.79 -1.40 10.65
CA ARG A 110 7.14 -1.24 10.08
C ARG A 110 7.52 0.23 9.93
N GLY A 111 6.64 1.05 9.36
CA GLY A 111 6.86 2.47 9.19
C GLY A 111 7.12 3.19 10.51
N LYS A 112 6.29 2.91 11.54
CA LYS A 112 6.50 3.42 12.90
C LYS A 112 7.88 3.04 13.45
N ASN A 113 8.26 1.77 13.35
CA ASN A 113 9.55 1.29 13.85
C ASN A 113 10.73 1.94 13.10
N THR A 114 10.64 2.11 11.78
CA THR A 114 11.65 2.81 10.98
C THR A 114 11.80 4.27 11.41
N LEU A 115 10.67 4.98 11.63
CA LEU A 115 10.70 6.35 12.11
C LEU A 115 11.29 6.47 13.52
N MET A 116 11.01 5.49 14.41
CA MET A 116 11.61 5.44 15.74
C MET A 116 13.14 5.23 15.67
N ALA A 117 13.61 4.31 14.84
CA ALA A 117 15.05 4.10 14.64
C ALA A 117 15.74 5.35 14.09
N LEU A 118 15.12 6.04 13.12
CA LEU A 118 15.61 7.32 12.60
C LEU A 118 15.68 8.40 13.69
N LYS A 119 14.68 8.46 14.59
CA LYS A 119 14.70 9.38 15.73
C LYS A 119 15.89 9.10 16.65
N SER A 120 16.12 7.83 17.01
CA SER A 120 17.25 7.44 17.86
C SER A 120 18.60 7.78 17.22
N ALA A 121 18.77 7.52 15.92
CA ALA A 121 19.99 7.86 15.19
C ALA A 121 20.27 9.37 15.16
N ARG A 122 19.22 10.19 14.97
CA ARG A 122 19.34 11.65 15.03
C ARG A 122 19.72 12.15 16.42
N GLU A 123 19.17 11.55 17.47
CA GLU A 123 19.51 11.92 18.85
C GLU A 123 20.96 11.59 19.18
N LEU A 124 21.45 10.42 18.74
CA LEU A 124 22.85 10.05 18.88
C LEU A 124 23.78 11.07 18.21
N LEU A 125 23.45 11.52 16.99
CA LEU A 125 24.21 12.58 16.32
C LEU A 125 24.21 13.90 17.09
N ARG A 126 23.11 14.28 17.76
CA ARG A 126 23.06 15.49 18.60
C ARG A 126 23.95 15.36 19.83
N GLN A 127 23.95 14.19 20.48
CA GLN A 127 24.83 13.91 21.63
C GLN A 127 26.30 14.01 21.20
N TRP A 128 26.67 13.38 20.08
CA TRP A 128 28.04 13.46 19.55
C TRP A 128 28.43 14.86 19.08
N GLY A 129 27.52 15.60 18.44
CA GLY A 129 27.77 16.99 18.06
C GLY A 129 27.95 17.93 19.26
N THR A 130 27.24 17.67 20.36
CA THR A 130 27.39 18.41 21.63
C THR A 130 28.68 18.03 22.37
N SER A 131 29.20 16.81 22.17
CA SER A 131 30.49 16.36 22.72
C SER A 131 31.70 16.78 21.87
N ALA A 132 31.56 16.84 20.54
CA ALA A 132 32.64 17.22 19.63
C ALA A 132 33.06 18.69 19.74
N GLU A 133 32.18 19.58 20.21
CA GLU A 133 32.53 20.98 20.51
C GLU A 133 33.38 21.13 21.78
N MET A 134 33.41 20.12 22.67
CA MET A 134 34.27 20.16 23.88
C MET A 134 35.67 19.56 23.66
N GLU A 135 35.87 18.74 22.63
CA GLU A 135 37.16 18.07 22.38
C GLU A 135 38.04 18.83 21.36
N ILE A 136 37.51 19.81 20.63
CA ILE A 136 38.29 20.61 19.65
C ILE A 136 39.02 21.79 20.33
N ASP A 137 38.61 22.19 21.54
CA ASP A 137 39.23 23.31 22.27
C ASP A 137 40.47 22.87 23.07
N GLU A 138 40.61 21.59 23.41
CA GLU A 138 41.72 21.07 24.21
C GLU A 138 42.98 20.75 23.38
N TRP A 139 42.86 20.61 22.05
CA TRP A 139 44.00 20.31 21.16
C TRP A 139 44.63 21.53 20.49
N LYS A 140 44.21 22.74 20.87
CA LYS A 140 44.79 24.00 20.35
C LYS A 140 45.72 24.72 21.32
N GLU A 141 45.90 24.21 22.54
CA GLU A 141 46.67 24.91 23.58
C GLU A 141 47.91 24.14 24.11
N THR A 142 48.45 23.19 23.34
CA THR A 142 49.76 22.57 23.59
C THR A 142 50.58 22.46 22.31
#